data_AF-A0A5N6UQI8-F1
#
_entry.id   AF-A0A5N6UQI8-F1
#
_cell.length_a   1.000
_cell.length_b   1.000
_cell.length_c   1.000
_cell.angle_alpha   90.00
_cell.angle_beta   90.00
_cell.angle_gamma   90.00
#
_symmetry.space_group_name_H-M   'P 1'
#
loop_
_entity.id
_entity.type
_entity.pdbx_description
1 polymer ?
#
loop_
_entity_poly.entity_id
_entity_poly.type
_entity_poly.pdbx_seq_one_letter_code
_entity_poly.pdbx_strand_id
1 'polypeptide(L)'
;MVKPKETASDKIMKDPASDQLESLDYPLMAYMALYIFREIYIVQNLKELVFAKIKAVIEVINKPHTEDDQRGVISLLKLAYTIIPANKSSADLQEWLAHYAAFSLRSSAASLHSMASSNLVQIWLRKY
;
A
#
# COMPACT_ATOMS: atom_id res chain seq x y z
N MET A 1 -7.77 -43.77 37.38
CA MET A 1 -7.07 -43.31 36.18
C MET A 1 -8.07 -42.55 35.32
N VAL A 2 -8.08 -41.22 35.40
CA VAL A 2 -8.96 -40.31 34.64
C VAL A 2 -8.07 -39.17 34.15
N LYS A 3 -8.17 -38.86 32.85
CA LYS A 3 -7.28 -38.00 32.06
C LYS A 3 -7.25 -36.53 32.54
N PRO A 4 -6.18 -35.76 32.24
CA PRO A 4 -6.10 -34.34 32.55
C PRO A 4 -7.04 -33.53 31.65
N LYS A 5 -7.73 -32.56 32.25
CA LYS A 5 -8.54 -31.54 31.59
C LYS A 5 -7.62 -30.35 31.29
N GLU A 6 -7.06 -30.31 30.09
CA GLU A 6 -6.47 -29.07 29.57
C GLU A 6 -7.61 -28.18 29.09
N THR A 7 -7.72 -27.00 29.70
CA THR A 7 -8.49 -25.89 29.14
C THR A 7 -7.62 -24.66 29.28
N ALA A 8 -6.54 -24.62 28.50
CA ALA A 8 -5.88 -23.36 28.17
C ALA A 8 -6.56 -22.84 26.91
N SER A 9 -7.61 -22.03 27.08
CA SER A 9 -8.01 -21.09 26.03
C SER A 9 -6.97 -19.98 26.05
N ASP A 10 -5.86 -20.24 25.38
CA ASP A 10 -4.84 -19.25 25.10
C ASP A 10 -5.48 -18.25 24.13
N LYS A 11 -6.07 -17.19 24.69
CA LYS A 11 -6.38 -16.00 23.90
C LYS A 11 -5.03 -15.39 23.55
N ILE A 12 -4.45 -15.86 22.45
CA ILE A 12 -3.37 -15.17 21.76
C ILE A 12 -3.89 -13.76 21.51
N MET A 13 -3.41 -12.80 22.32
CA MET A 13 -3.56 -11.39 22.03
C MET A 13 -2.81 -11.19 20.72
N LYS A 14 -3.57 -11.10 19.64
CA LYS A 14 -3.02 -10.81 18.31
C LYS A 14 -2.36 -9.44 18.43
N ASP A 15 -1.03 -9.44 18.39
CA ASP A 15 -0.24 -8.23 18.41
C ASP A 15 -0.69 -7.36 17.22
N PRO A 16 -0.97 -6.06 17.38
CA PRO A 16 -1.24 -5.18 16.24
C PRO A 16 -0.12 -5.19 15.19
N ALA A 17 1.10 -5.61 15.55
CA ALA A 17 2.18 -5.88 14.61
C ALA A 17 1.98 -7.20 13.82
N SER A 18 1.31 -8.19 14.39
CA SER A 18 1.00 -9.47 13.72
C SER A 18 -0.01 -9.29 12.58
N ASP A 19 -1.03 -8.46 12.77
CA ASP A 19 -2.00 -8.14 11.71
C ASP A 19 -1.37 -7.33 10.57
N GLN A 20 -0.36 -6.51 10.88
CA GLN A 20 0.46 -5.82 9.87
C GLN A 20 1.38 -6.80 9.13
N LEU A 21 1.84 -7.87 9.77
CA LEU A 21 2.66 -8.91 9.15
C LEU A 21 1.86 -9.88 8.27
N GLU A 22 0.61 -10.19 8.60
CA GLU A 22 -0.27 -10.96 7.69
C GLU A 22 -0.54 -10.20 6.38
N SER A 23 -0.39 -8.86 6.37
CA SER A 23 -0.46 -8.05 5.14
C SER A 23 0.84 -8.09 4.30
N LEU A 24 1.94 -8.61 4.84
CA LEU A 24 3.25 -8.66 4.18
C LEU A 24 3.31 -9.69 3.02
N ASP A 25 2.32 -10.57 2.90
CA ASP A 25 2.14 -11.48 1.76
C ASP A 25 1.94 -10.75 0.43
N TYR A 26 1.70 -9.44 0.49
CA TYR A 26 1.60 -8.58 -0.67
C TYR A 26 2.95 -7.85 -0.89
N PRO A 27 3.64 -8.04 -2.04
CA PRO A 27 4.94 -7.40 -2.33
C PRO A 27 4.97 -5.88 -2.10
N LEU A 28 3.82 -5.22 -2.26
CA LEU A 28 3.62 -3.81 -1.99
C LEU A 28 3.90 -3.42 -0.53
N MET A 29 3.48 -4.24 0.44
CA MET A 29 3.70 -3.98 1.87
C MET A 29 5.16 -4.15 2.25
N ALA A 30 5.86 -5.14 1.66
CA ALA A 30 7.30 -5.30 1.85
C ALA A 30 8.09 -4.07 1.34
N TYR A 31 7.75 -3.55 0.16
CA TYR A 31 8.38 -2.32 -0.34
C TYR A 31 8.02 -1.10 0.50
N MET A 32 6.80 -1.00 1.01
CA MET A 32 6.41 0.10 1.88
C MET A 32 7.15 0.06 3.23
N ALA A 33 7.29 -1.12 3.83
CA ALA A 33 8.08 -1.30 5.05
C ALA A 33 9.54 -0.90 4.84
N LEU A 34 10.13 -1.24 3.68
CA LEU A 34 11.48 -0.83 3.32
C LEU A 34 11.59 0.70 3.11
N TYR A 35 10.53 1.34 2.60
CA TYR A 35 10.48 2.80 2.47
C TYR A 35 10.44 3.48 3.84
N ILE A 36 9.62 2.98 4.76
CA ILE A 36 9.54 3.45 6.14
C ILE A 36 10.88 3.27 6.85
N PHE A 37 11.51 2.10 6.71
CA PHE A 37 12.86 1.86 7.22
C PHE A 37 13.84 2.93 6.70
N ARG A 38 13.81 3.21 5.40
CA ARG A 38 14.63 4.25 4.80
C ARG A 38 14.35 5.65 5.35
N GLU A 39 13.09 6.01 5.62
CA GLU A 39 12.73 7.30 6.24
C GLU A 39 13.25 7.40 7.69
N ILE A 40 13.17 6.32 8.47
CA ILE A 40 13.64 6.28 9.86
C ILE A 40 15.17 6.36 9.94
N TYR A 41 15.87 5.61 9.08
CA TYR A 41 17.34 5.49 9.11
C TYR A 41 18.07 6.38 8.10
N ILE A 42 17.34 7.21 7.35
CA ILE A 42 17.86 8.22 6.39
C ILE A 42 18.82 7.60 5.35
N VAL A 43 18.51 6.40 4.87
CA VAL A 43 19.34 5.71 3.86
C VAL A 43 19.00 6.25 2.47
N GLN A 44 19.72 7.27 2.00
CA GLN A 44 19.37 8.00 0.78
C GLN A 44 19.30 7.11 -0.48
N ASN A 45 20.23 6.17 -0.63
CA ASN A 45 20.31 5.28 -1.81
C ASN A 45 19.11 4.33 -1.95
N LEU A 46 18.30 4.18 -0.90
CA LEU A 46 17.11 3.33 -0.92
C LEU A 46 15.86 4.09 -1.40
N LYS A 47 15.84 5.43 -1.41
CA LYS A 47 14.62 6.21 -1.77
C LYS A 47 14.11 5.82 -3.15
N GLU A 48 14.98 5.99 -4.15
CA GLU A 48 14.61 5.87 -5.56
C GLU A 48 14.30 4.42 -5.91
N LEU A 49 15.12 3.49 -5.42
CA LEU A 49 14.92 2.06 -5.64
C LEU A 49 13.57 1.59 -5.10
N VAL A 50 13.26 1.91 -3.85
CA VAL A 50 12.02 1.46 -3.21
C VAL A 50 10.82 2.16 -3.82
N PHE A 51 10.94 3.45 -4.12
CA PHE A 51 9.86 4.19 -4.79
C PHE A 51 9.54 3.61 -6.17
N ALA A 52 10.56 3.27 -6.97
CA ALA A 52 10.37 2.63 -8.27
C ALA A 52 9.68 1.26 -8.14
N LYS A 53 10.01 0.47 -7.10
CA LYS A 53 9.34 -0.81 -6.84
C LYS A 53 7.86 -0.64 -6.45
N ILE A 54 7.55 0.35 -5.61
CA ILE A 54 6.16 0.69 -5.24
C ILE A 54 5.37 1.11 -6.49
N LYS A 55 5.93 2.01 -7.32
CA LYS A 55 5.29 2.44 -8.57
C LYS A 55 5.03 1.25 -9.51
N ALA A 56 6.03 0.41 -9.74
CA ALA A 56 5.90 -0.75 -10.63
C ALA A 56 4.79 -1.72 -10.18
N VAL A 57 4.68 -2.01 -8.89
CA VAL A 57 3.59 -2.87 -8.38
C VAL A 57 2.23 -2.20 -8.59
N ILE A 58 2.12 -0.90 -8.32
CA ILE A 58 0.85 -0.17 -8.48
C ILE A 58 0.46 0.02 -9.95
N GLU A 59 1.42 0.17 -10.86
CA GLU A 59 1.20 0.18 -12.30
C GLU A 59 0.66 -1.17 -12.80
N VAL A 60 1.14 -2.28 -12.24
CA VAL A 60 0.61 -3.63 -12.53
C VAL A 60 -0.82 -3.78 -11.99
N ILE A 61 -1.09 -3.28 -10.79
CA ILE A 61 -2.45 -3.23 -10.24
C ILE A 61 -3.34 -2.38 -11.16
N ASN A 62 -2.82 -1.25 -11.65
CA ASN A 62 -3.50 -0.23 -12.46
C ASN A 62 -4.74 0.36 -11.77
N LYS A 63 -5.78 -0.45 -11.57
CA LYS A 63 -6.94 -0.15 -10.75
C LYS A 63 -7.24 -1.35 -9.85
N PRO A 64 -7.44 -1.17 -8.53
CA PRO A 64 -7.67 -2.28 -7.62
C PRO A 64 -9.07 -2.86 -7.83
N HIS A 65 -9.14 -4.00 -8.53
CA HIS A 65 -10.38 -4.65 -8.93
C HIS A 65 -10.76 -5.80 -7.99
N THR A 66 -9.77 -6.50 -7.43
CA THR A 66 -9.98 -7.56 -6.46
C THR A 66 -10.04 -6.98 -5.05
N GLU A 67 -10.69 -7.70 -4.13
CA GLU A 67 -10.68 -7.29 -2.73
C GLU A 67 -9.27 -7.23 -2.14
N ASP A 68 -8.36 -8.10 -2.61
CA ASP A 68 -6.98 -8.15 -2.14
C ASP A 68 -6.18 -6.94 -2.63
N ASP A 69 -6.37 -6.52 -3.89
CA ASP A 69 -5.77 -5.28 -4.41
C ASP A 69 -6.28 -4.06 -3.64
N GLN A 70 -7.59 -4.02 -3.36
CA GLN A 70 -8.21 -2.93 -2.60
C GLN A 70 -7.68 -2.88 -1.17
N ARG A 71 -7.59 -4.02 -0.49
CA ARG A 71 -6.99 -4.13 0.84
C ARG A 71 -5.52 -3.68 0.81
N GLY A 72 -4.74 -4.13 -0.16
CA GLY A 72 -3.33 -3.75 -0.33
C GLY A 72 -3.15 -2.25 -0.52
N VAL A 73 -3.94 -1.63 -1.41
CA VAL A 73 -3.90 -0.18 -1.65
C VAL A 73 -4.35 0.63 -0.43
N ILE A 74 -5.40 0.21 0.27
CA ILE A 74 -5.87 0.88 1.49
C ILE A 74 -4.80 0.81 2.58
N SER A 75 -4.19 -0.35 2.80
CA SER A 75 -3.09 -0.52 3.75
C SER A 75 -1.90 0.35 3.38
N LEU A 76 -1.53 0.42 2.09
CA LEU A 76 -0.47 1.29 1.61
C LEU A 76 -0.74 2.76 1.95
N LEU A 77 -1.93 3.26 1.62
CA LEU A 77 -2.32 4.65 1.88
C LEU A 77 -2.31 4.95 3.38
N LYS A 78 -2.84 4.04 4.20
CA LYS A 78 -2.78 4.17 5.67
C LYS A 78 -1.35 4.32 6.15
N LEU A 79 -0.45 3.42 5.74
CA LEU A 79 0.97 3.49 6.12
C LEU A 79 1.61 4.81 5.67
N ALA A 80 1.34 5.25 4.43
CA ALA A 80 1.94 6.44 3.86
C ALA A 80 1.58 7.74 4.59
N TYR A 81 0.34 7.87 5.07
CA TYR A 81 -0.14 9.10 5.70
C TYR A 81 -0.13 9.06 7.23
N THR A 82 -0.01 7.88 7.86
CA THR A 82 -0.01 7.77 9.33
C THR A 82 1.37 7.52 9.91
N ILE A 83 2.24 6.76 9.23
CA ILE A 83 3.56 6.39 9.75
C ILE A 83 4.64 7.32 9.21
N ILE A 84 4.57 7.67 7.93
CA ILE A 84 5.61 8.51 7.32
C ILE A 84 5.31 9.98 7.65
N PRO A 85 6.24 10.71 8.30
CA PRO A 85 6.07 12.13 8.52
C PRO A 85 5.92 12.88 7.20
N ALA A 86 5.00 13.83 7.11
CA ALA A 86 4.85 14.70 5.94
C ALA A 86 6.03 15.69 5.90
N ASN A 87 7.15 15.24 5.34
CA ASN A 87 8.40 15.99 5.23
C ASN A 87 8.83 16.06 3.74
N LYS A 88 9.86 16.84 3.43
CA LYS A 88 10.36 16.98 2.06
C LYS A 88 10.79 15.66 1.41
N SER A 89 11.20 14.68 2.20
CA SER A 89 11.67 13.38 1.69
C SER A 89 10.51 12.50 1.22
N SER A 90 9.37 12.54 1.90
CA SER A 90 8.20 11.71 1.64
C SER A 90 7.11 12.37 0.78
N ALA A 91 7.20 13.69 0.59
CA ALA A 91 6.23 14.49 -0.17
C ALA A 91 5.94 13.89 -1.56
N ASP A 92 6.97 13.52 -2.32
CA ASP A 92 6.80 12.97 -3.68
C ASP A 92 5.99 11.67 -3.68
N LEU A 93 6.23 10.80 -2.69
CA LEU A 93 5.49 9.53 -2.57
C LEU A 93 4.04 9.80 -2.17
N GLN A 94 3.82 10.66 -1.16
CA GLN A 94 2.49 11.00 -0.68
C GLN A 94 1.67 11.72 -1.76
N GLU A 95 2.25 12.63 -2.53
CA GLU A 95 1.59 13.30 -3.65
C GLU A 95 1.19 12.29 -4.74
N TRP A 96 2.12 11.42 -5.13
CA TRP A 96 1.86 10.40 -6.14
C TRP A 96 0.76 9.43 -5.70
N LEU A 97 0.75 9.01 -4.43
CA LEU A 97 -0.29 8.15 -3.87
C LEU A 97 -1.66 8.83 -3.79
N ALA A 98 -1.72 10.13 -3.48
CA ALA A 98 -2.97 10.90 -3.52
C ALA A 98 -3.56 10.88 -4.93
N HIS A 99 -2.72 11.10 -5.94
CA HIS A 99 -3.15 11.07 -7.33
C HIS A 99 -3.63 9.69 -7.77
N TYR A 100 -2.92 8.63 -7.38
CA TYR A 100 -3.34 7.27 -7.65
C TYR A 100 -4.70 6.93 -7.02
N ALA A 101 -4.92 7.33 -5.76
CA ALA A 101 -6.19 7.15 -5.08
C ALA A 101 -7.32 7.92 -5.79
N ALA A 102 -7.07 9.17 -6.18
CA ALA A 102 -8.04 9.98 -6.93
C ALA A 102 -8.36 9.38 -8.31
N PHE A 103 -7.38 8.85 -9.03
CA PHE A 103 -7.58 8.12 -10.28
C PHE A 103 -8.47 6.89 -10.08
N SER A 104 -8.16 6.08 -9.06
CA SER A 104 -8.92 4.87 -8.72
C SER A 104 -10.38 5.18 -8.38
N LEU A 105 -10.64 6.28 -7.67
CA LEU A 105 -11.98 6.78 -7.32
C LEU A 105 -12.72 7.41 -8.51
N ARG A 106 -12.03 8.20 -9.34
CA ARG A 106 -12.64 8.80 -10.54
C ARG A 106 -13.20 7.72 -11.47
N SER A 107 -12.52 6.56 -11.53
CA SER A 107 -12.96 5.45 -12.35
C SER A 107 -14.13 4.65 -11.76
N SER A 108 -14.41 4.72 -10.44
CA SER A 108 -15.65 4.14 -9.87
C SER A 108 -16.86 5.07 -10.08
N ALA A 109 -16.64 6.39 -10.20
CA ALA A 109 -17.65 7.34 -10.66
C ALA A 109 -17.86 7.29 -12.19
N ALA A 110 -16.80 7.02 -12.97
CA ALA A 110 -16.87 6.94 -14.44
C ALA A 110 -17.50 5.64 -14.97
N SER A 111 -17.69 4.61 -14.15
CA SER A 111 -18.57 3.47 -14.48
C SER A 111 -20.04 3.88 -14.70
N LEU A 112 -20.43 5.07 -14.25
CA LEU A 112 -21.73 5.69 -14.59
C LEU A 112 -21.67 6.58 -15.83
N HIS A 113 -20.48 6.89 -16.35
CA HIS A 113 -20.29 7.78 -17.51
C HIS A 113 -19.11 7.29 -18.40
N SER A 114 -19.32 6.17 -19.10
CA SER A 114 -18.75 5.87 -20.43
C SER A 114 -17.22 6.01 -20.67
N MET A 115 -16.58 4.86 -20.91
CA MET A 115 -15.89 4.48 -22.18
C MET A 115 -14.98 5.45 -22.96
N ALA A 116 -14.58 6.61 -22.45
CA ALA A 116 -13.67 7.52 -23.15
C ALA A 116 -12.45 7.85 -22.28
N SER A 117 -11.24 7.50 -22.76
CA SER A 117 -9.91 8.02 -22.37
C SER A 117 -8.87 7.02 -21.83
N SER A 118 -8.81 5.80 -22.38
CA SER A 118 -7.74 4.84 -22.01
C SER A 118 -6.31 5.36 -22.30
N ASN A 119 -6.12 6.18 -23.35
CA ASN A 119 -4.79 6.65 -23.75
C ASN A 119 -4.27 7.88 -22.97
N LEU A 120 -5.13 8.78 -22.51
CA LEU A 120 -4.68 10.00 -21.80
C LEU A 120 -4.20 9.69 -20.38
N VAL A 121 -4.77 8.65 -19.77
CA VAL A 121 -4.39 8.19 -18.43
C VAL A 121 -3.00 7.56 -18.41
N GLN A 122 -2.70 6.71 -19.40
CA GLN A 122 -1.38 6.06 -19.53
C GLN A 122 -0.26 7.06 -19.81
N ILE A 123 -0.56 8.13 -20.56
CA ILE A 123 0.38 9.23 -20.83
C ILE A 123 0.63 10.07 -19.57
N TRP A 124 -0.37 10.23 -18.71
CA TRP A 124 -0.26 10.99 -17.47
C TRP A 124 0.58 10.25 -16.41
N LEU A 125 0.36 8.94 -16.23
CA LEU A 125 1.12 8.11 -15.28
C LEU A 125 2.62 8.00 -15.62
N ARG A 126 3.00 8.03 -16.90
CA ARG A 126 4.42 8.01 -17.32
C ARG A 126 5.18 9.31 -17.07
N LYS A 127 4.49 10.42 -16.78
CA LYS A 127 5.09 11.75 -16.72
C LYS A 127 5.40 12.22 -15.28
N TYR A 128 4.95 11.47 -14.26
CA TYR A 128 5.06 11.79 -12.84
C TYR A 128 5.44 10.57 -11.98
#